data_AF-A0A9P0IGS1-F1
#
_entry.id   AF-A0A9P0IGS1-F1
#
_cell.length_a   1.000
_cell.length_b   1.000
_cell.length_c   1.000
_cell.angle_alpha   90.00
_cell.angle_beta   90.00
_cell.angle_gamma   90.00
#
_symmetry.space_group_name_H-M   'P 1'
#
loop_
_entity.id
_entity.type
_entity.pdbx_description
1 polymer ?
#
loop_
_entity_poly.entity_id
_entity_poly.type
_entity_poly.pdbx_seq_one_letter_code
_entity_poly.pdbx_strand_id
1 'polypeptide(L)'
;MLSRMCVARSTINVGYTLKSSVPSNFVPKNYVVRCYARAPGPRTRVASQSQASSLWSRLMAPAGPNAFSMGKGALAGASAVGLGALCYYGSGIRPGVCTEAHLWPQYVKDRIKATYGYIAGSIVLTGGSAYTVFRTPALLNLVARNGWMSIIVTLGMMIGSGMVVRGMDYTPGFGAKQLAWIVHTGIMGAVIAPMCFLGGAALTRAAWYTAGVVGGLSTVAICAPSGEFLNMRAPLAMGLGAVFAASLASMFVPQATALGAGLYSISLYGGLIVFGGFLLYDTQAIVKRAEVHPMYGLQPYDPINSAISVYLDIINIFMRIAIIMSGGGGNRRK
;
A
#
# COMPACT_ATOMS: atom_id res chain seq x y z
N MET A 1 -49.71 -16.24 -3.87
CA MET A 1 -50.08 -16.38 -2.45
C MET A 1 -49.85 -17.83 -2.05
N LEU A 2 -49.06 -18.05 -0.98
CA LEU A 2 -49.09 -19.15 0.02
C LEU A 2 -49.57 -20.55 -0.47
N SER A 3 -48.91 -21.69 -0.23
CA SER A 3 -48.03 -22.08 0.87
C SER A 3 -47.93 -23.62 0.95
N ARG A 4 -46.76 -24.12 1.40
CA ARG A 4 -46.47 -25.37 2.16
C ARG A 4 -46.57 -26.73 1.44
N MET A 5 -45.51 -27.55 1.41
CA MET A 5 -44.75 -28.26 2.46
C MET A 5 -45.44 -29.49 3.06
N CYS A 6 -44.78 -30.63 2.80
CA CYS A 6 -44.46 -31.76 3.68
C CYS A 6 -45.56 -32.59 4.34
N VAL A 7 -45.56 -33.90 4.06
CA VAL A 7 -45.75 -34.95 5.08
C VAL A 7 -44.85 -36.15 4.73
N ALA A 8 -44.03 -36.57 5.70
CA ALA A 8 -43.30 -37.83 5.71
C ALA A 8 -44.09 -38.88 6.50
N ARG A 9 -43.96 -40.17 6.18
CA ARG A 9 -44.04 -41.23 7.21
C ARG A 9 -43.42 -42.56 6.78
N SER A 10 -42.82 -43.18 7.79
CA SER A 10 -41.87 -44.27 7.80
C SER A 10 -42.44 -45.68 7.58
N THR A 11 -41.54 -46.55 7.10
CA THR A 11 -41.24 -47.94 7.52
C THR A 11 -42.35 -48.99 7.63
N ILE A 12 -42.19 -50.08 6.87
CA ILE A 12 -42.51 -51.45 7.31
C ILE A 12 -41.35 -52.38 6.94
N ASN A 13 -41.02 -53.23 7.91
CA ASN A 13 -39.91 -54.18 8.00
C ASN A 13 -40.49 -55.60 7.87
N VAL A 14 -39.87 -56.48 7.10
CA VAL A 14 -40.02 -57.95 7.24
C VAL A 14 -38.68 -58.58 6.90
N GLY A 15 -38.05 -59.20 7.90
CA GLY A 15 -36.80 -59.94 7.75
C GLY A 15 -37.01 -61.42 7.51
N TYR A 16 -35.96 -62.12 7.08
CA TYR A 16 -35.66 -63.49 7.50
C TYR A 16 -34.15 -63.74 7.42
N THR A 17 -33.70 -64.46 8.43
CA THR A 17 -32.33 -64.82 8.82
C THR A 17 -31.68 -65.85 7.89
N LEU A 18 -30.37 -65.74 7.64
CA LEU A 18 -29.46 -66.90 7.57
C LEU A 18 -28.04 -66.51 7.98
N LYS A 19 -27.45 -67.39 8.78
CA LYS A 19 -26.26 -67.24 9.60
C LYS A 19 -25.05 -67.82 8.87
N SER A 20 -23.99 -67.06 8.63
CA SER A 20 -22.64 -67.62 8.55
C SER A 20 -21.57 -66.57 8.90
N SER A 21 -20.51 -67.07 9.52
CA SER A 21 -19.44 -66.36 10.22
C SER A 21 -18.28 -65.98 9.29
N VAL A 22 -17.95 -64.69 9.19
CA VAL A 22 -16.68 -64.20 8.60
C VAL A 22 -16.21 -62.98 9.43
N PRO A 23 -14.92 -62.90 9.82
CA PRO A 23 -14.45 -61.94 10.82
C PRO A 23 -14.49 -60.48 10.36
N SER A 24 -14.64 -59.59 11.34
CA SER A 24 -14.45 -58.14 11.21
C SER A 24 -13.01 -57.84 10.75
N ASN A 25 -12.89 -56.96 9.74
CA ASN A 25 -11.67 -56.42 9.13
C ASN A 25 -11.05 -57.24 7.98
N PHE A 26 -11.71 -57.17 6.83
CA PHE A 26 -11.03 -57.27 5.54
C PHE A 26 -11.59 -56.19 4.61
N VAL A 27 -10.81 -55.14 4.33
CA VAL A 27 -11.13 -54.12 3.32
C VAL A 27 -10.32 -54.47 2.06
N PRO A 28 -10.94 -54.97 0.98
CA PRO A 28 -10.22 -55.16 -0.27
C PRO A 28 -9.93 -53.80 -0.89
N LYS A 29 -8.64 -53.44 -0.96
CA LYS A 29 -8.17 -52.39 -1.87
C LYS A 29 -8.35 -52.92 -3.30
N ASN A 30 -9.17 -52.22 -4.08
CA ASN A 30 -9.43 -52.40 -5.51
C ASN A 30 -10.53 -53.41 -5.88
N TYR A 31 -11.78 -52.94 -5.87
CA TYR A 31 -12.81 -53.50 -6.75
C TYR A 31 -12.70 -52.82 -8.12
N VAL A 32 -12.17 -53.54 -9.12
CA VAL A 32 -12.37 -53.19 -10.53
C VAL A 32 -13.66 -53.88 -10.99
N VAL A 33 -14.76 -53.14 -10.99
CA VAL A 33 -16.01 -53.61 -11.62
C VAL A 33 -15.84 -53.48 -13.13
N ARG A 34 -15.54 -54.59 -13.82
CA ARG A 34 -15.64 -54.66 -15.28
C ARG A 34 -17.11 -54.81 -15.67
N CYS A 35 -17.77 -53.69 -15.92
CA CYS A 35 -19.04 -53.71 -16.66
C CYS A 35 -18.75 -54.01 -18.14
N TYR A 36 -19.12 -55.22 -18.60
CA TYR A 36 -19.18 -55.53 -20.03
C TYR A 36 -20.44 -54.87 -20.61
N ALA A 37 -20.32 -53.61 -21.04
CA ALA A 37 -21.34 -52.96 -21.86
C ALA A 37 -20.77 -52.70 -23.27
N ARG A 38 -21.26 -53.49 -24.22
CA ARG A 38 -20.99 -53.40 -25.66
C ARG A 38 -21.84 -52.26 -26.26
N ALA A 39 -21.21 -51.15 -26.65
CA ALA A 39 -21.79 -50.20 -27.61
C ALA A 39 -20.67 -49.32 -28.23
N PRO A 40 -20.67 -49.09 -29.56
CA PRO A 40 -19.68 -48.26 -30.23
C PRO A 40 -20.14 -46.80 -30.29
N GLY A 41 -19.33 -45.90 -29.72
CA GLY A 41 -19.50 -44.46 -29.86
C GLY A 41 -18.21 -43.76 -29.44
N PRO A 42 -17.78 -42.67 -30.11
CA PRO A 42 -16.51 -42.03 -29.82
C PRO A 42 -16.62 -41.24 -28.51
N ARG A 43 -16.43 -41.93 -27.39
CA ARG A 43 -16.30 -41.29 -26.08
C ARG A 43 -14.87 -40.80 -25.94
N THR A 44 -14.68 -39.50 -26.21
CA THR A 44 -13.57 -38.68 -25.75
C THR A 44 -13.30 -39.00 -24.28
N ARG A 45 -12.22 -39.71 -24.00
CA ARG A 45 -11.71 -39.89 -22.64
C ARG A 45 -11.23 -38.53 -22.16
N VAL A 46 -12.06 -37.82 -21.41
CA VAL A 46 -11.56 -36.76 -20.52
C VAL A 46 -10.84 -37.48 -19.39
N ALA A 47 -9.57 -37.79 -19.62
CA ALA A 47 -8.66 -38.11 -18.54
C ALA A 47 -8.52 -36.83 -17.71
N SER A 48 -9.25 -36.75 -16.61
CA SER A 48 -8.90 -35.87 -15.50
C SER A 48 -7.58 -36.38 -14.93
N GLN A 49 -6.47 -36.09 -15.62
CA GLN A 49 -5.18 -36.08 -14.97
C GLN A 49 -5.28 -35.01 -13.88
N SER A 50 -5.42 -35.43 -12.63
CA SER A 50 -5.01 -34.60 -11.51
C SER A 50 -3.49 -34.47 -11.60
N GLN A 51 -3.00 -33.68 -12.56
CA GLN A 51 -1.66 -33.13 -12.50
C GLN A 51 -1.59 -32.46 -11.13
N ALA A 52 -0.75 -32.98 -10.24
CA ALA A 52 -0.36 -32.28 -9.04
C ALA A 52 0.14 -30.91 -9.52
N SER A 53 -0.74 -29.91 -9.43
CA SER A 53 -0.49 -28.58 -9.95
C SER A 53 0.78 -28.08 -9.25
N SER A 54 1.89 -28.03 -9.98
CA SER A 54 3.15 -27.50 -9.47
C SER A 54 2.88 -26.13 -8.83
N LEU A 55 3.59 -25.77 -7.76
CA LEU A 55 3.46 -24.45 -7.12
C LEU A 55 3.48 -23.31 -8.17
N TRP A 56 4.30 -23.47 -9.20
CA TRP A 56 4.34 -22.60 -10.38
C TRP A 56 3.02 -22.50 -11.13
N SER A 57 2.34 -23.62 -11.41
CA SER A 57 1.02 -23.61 -12.06
C SER A 57 -0.07 -22.94 -11.20
N ARG A 58 0.02 -23.02 -9.86
CA ARG A 58 -0.90 -22.31 -8.95
C ARG A 58 -0.62 -20.81 -8.87
N LEU A 59 0.66 -20.43 -8.91
CA LEU A 59 1.10 -19.02 -8.87
C LEU A 59 0.80 -18.29 -10.19
N MET A 60 0.88 -19.00 -11.33
CA MET A 60 0.53 -18.50 -12.66
C MET A 60 -0.96 -18.67 -13.00
N ALA A 61 -1.76 -19.29 -12.12
CA ALA A 61 -3.20 -19.39 -12.29
C ALA A 61 -3.84 -17.99 -12.34
N PRO A 62 -5.05 -17.83 -12.91
CA PRO A 62 -5.75 -16.55 -12.94
C PRO A 62 -5.91 -15.95 -11.55
N ALA A 63 -5.80 -14.62 -11.45
CA ALA A 63 -5.88 -13.89 -10.20
C ALA A 63 -7.19 -14.18 -9.45
N GLY A 64 -7.08 -14.85 -8.30
CA GLY A 64 -8.19 -15.05 -7.38
C GLY A 64 -8.48 -13.80 -6.53
N PRO A 65 -9.71 -13.62 -6.02
CA PRO A 65 -10.07 -12.49 -5.14
C PRO A 65 -9.33 -12.49 -3.79
N ASN A 66 -8.69 -13.60 -3.43
CA ASN A 66 -8.04 -13.83 -2.15
C ASN A 66 -6.84 -12.89 -1.88
N ALA A 67 -6.08 -12.53 -2.92
CA ALA A 67 -4.92 -11.64 -2.75
C ALA A 67 -5.33 -10.22 -2.34
N PHE A 68 -6.41 -9.71 -2.92
CA PHE A 68 -6.94 -8.39 -2.62
C PHE A 68 -7.71 -8.37 -1.30
N SER A 69 -8.45 -9.43 -0.96
CA SER A 69 -9.14 -9.52 0.33
C SER A 69 -8.15 -9.58 1.49
N MET A 70 -7.05 -10.32 1.34
CA MET A 70 -5.98 -10.38 2.33
C MET A 70 -5.34 -8.99 2.55
N GLY A 71 -5.04 -8.25 1.47
CA GLY A 71 -4.51 -6.89 1.55
C GLY A 71 -5.46 -5.92 2.26
N LYS A 72 -6.77 -5.98 1.93
CA LYS A 72 -7.79 -5.18 2.62
C LYS A 72 -7.91 -5.55 4.10
N GLY A 73 -7.84 -6.83 4.44
CA GLY A 73 -7.86 -7.31 5.82
C GLY A 73 -6.66 -6.79 6.61
N ALA A 74 -5.45 -6.85 6.03
CA ALA A 74 -4.25 -6.31 6.63
C ALA A 74 -4.36 -4.79 6.87
N LEU A 75 -4.87 -4.04 5.89
CA LEU A 75 -5.10 -2.60 6.04
C LEU A 75 -6.13 -2.28 7.12
N ALA A 76 -7.22 -3.05 7.21
CA ALA A 76 -8.23 -2.89 8.25
C ALA A 76 -7.65 -3.15 9.65
N GLY A 77 -6.83 -4.20 9.79
CA GLY A 77 -6.09 -4.49 11.02
C GLY A 77 -5.13 -3.35 11.41
N ALA A 78 -4.34 -2.85 10.46
CA ALA A 78 -3.45 -1.72 10.70
C ALA A 78 -4.21 -0.45 11.10
N SER A 79 -5.38 -0.21 10.51
CA SER A 79 -6.24 0.93 10.86
C SER A 79 -6.78 0.80 12.29
N ALA A 80 -7.19 -0.40 12.70
CA ALA A 80 -7.62 -0.66 14.07
C ALA A 80 -6.49 -0.44 15.08
N VAL A 81 -5.27 -0.88 14.76
CA VAL A 81 -4.07 -0.60 15.57
C VAL A 81 -3.79 0.89 15.66
N GLY A 82 -3.87 1.62 14.54
CA GLY A 82 -3.67 3.07 14.50
C GLY A 82 -4.70 3.84 15.34
N LEU A 83 -5.97 3.44 15.28
CA LEU A 83 -7.03 4.02 16.13
C LEU A 83 -6.83 3.67 17.60
N GLY A 84 -6.45 2.43 17.91
CA GLY A 84 -6.11 2.03 19.28
C GLY A 84 -4.94 2.83 19.84
N ALA A 85 -3.90 3.05 19.04
CA ALA A 85 -2.76 3.90 19.39
C ALA A 85 -3.20 5.36 19.61
N LEU A 86 -4.08 5.90 18.77
CA LEU A 86 -4.63 7.24 18.96
C LEU A 86 -5.38 7.37 20.29
N CYS A 87 -6.23 6.40 20.63
CA CYS A 87 -6.95 6.39 21.90
C CYS A 87 -5.99 6.27 23.09
N TYR A 88 -4.98 5.40 22.98
CA TYR A 88 -4.00 5.17 24.04
C TYR A 88 -3.11 6.41 24.28
N TYR A 89 -2.45 6.93 23.25
CA TYR A 89 -1.58 8.11 23.39
C TYR A 89 -2.39 9.40 23.59
N GLY A 90 -3.58 9.50 23.00
CA GLY A 90 -4.49 10.63 23.18
C GLY A 90 -5.08 10.72 24.59
N SER A 91 -5.12 9.63 25.35
CA SER A 91 -5.55 9.65 26.76
C SER A 91 -4.62 10.41 27.70
N GLY A 92 -3.41 10.78 27.24
CA GLY A 92 -2.47 11.60 28.01
C GLY A 92 -1.82 10.88 29.20
N ILE A 93 -1.96 9.54 29.30
CA ILE A 93 -1.32 8.72 30.35
C ILE A 93 0.20 8.89 30.35
N ARG A 94 0.80 9.12 29.17
CA ARG A 94 2.19 9.52 29.02
C ARG A 94 2.25 10.93 28.42
N PRO A 95 3.17 11.79 28.88
CA PRO A 95 3.35 13.10 28.26
C PRO A 95 3.78 12.91 26.80
N GLY A 96 2.94 13.39 25.89
CA GLY A 96 3.21 13.40 24.46
C GLY A 96 4.00 14.64 24.05
N VAL A 97 4.51 14.61 22.83
CA VAL A 97 5.17 15.75 22.18
C VAL A 97 4.28 17.00 22.18
N CYS A 98 2.96 16.88 22.05
CA CYS A 98 2.02 18.03 22.15
C CYS A 98 2.05 18.73 23.51
N THR A 99 2.16 17.97 24.59
CA THR A 99 2.16 18.51 25.96
C THR A 99 3.46 19.25 26.24
N GLU A 100 4.57 18.73 25.71
CA GLU A 100 5.90 19.34 25.82
C GLU A 100 6.07 20.56 24.91
N ALA A 101 5.26 20.67 23.85
CA ALA A 101 5.37 21.74 22.86
C ALA A 101 5.24 23.17 23.43
N HIS A 102 4.53 23.33 24.56
CA HIS A 102 4.43 24.62 25.23
C HIS A 102 5.79 25.09 25.76
N LEU A 103 6.63 24.15 26.24
CA LEU A 103 7.94 24.39 26.83
C LEU A 103 9.03 24.68 25.79
N TRP A 104 8.76 24.45 24.50
CA TRP A 104 9.77 24.65 23.47
C TRP A 104 10.14 26.13 23.28
N PRO A 105 11.45 26.41 23.13
CA PRO A 105 11.94 27.70 22.67
C PRO A 105 11.33 28.09 21.31
N GLN A 106 11.20 29.40 21.06
CA GLN A 106 10.60 29.91 19.82
C GLN A 106 11.31 29.42 18.56
N TYR A 107 12.65 29.30 18.58
CA TYR A 107 13.40 28.83 17.42
C TYR A 107 13.04 27.39 17.01
N VAL A 108 12.66 26.52 17.95
CA VAL A 108 12.22 25.14 17.63
C VAL A 108 10.87 25.18 16.92
N LYS A 109 9.95 26.01 17.41
CA LYS A 109 8.62 26.22 16.81
C LYS A 109 8.75 26.77 15.39
N ASP A 110 9.65 27.73 15.18
CA ASP A 110 9.91 28.31 13.86
C ASP A 110 10.50 27.29 12.88
N ARG A 111 11.42 26.44 13.32
CA ARG A 111 11.99 25.34 12.51
C ARG A 111 10.90 24.35 12.08
N ILE A 112 10.05 23.92 13.01
CA ILE A 112 8.94 23.01 12.72
C ILE A 112 7.96 23.67 11.74
N LYS A 113 7.57 24.93 12.00
CA LYS A 113 6.68 25.71 11.13
C LYS A 113 7.24 25.86 9.72
N ALA A 114 8.54 26.14 9.58
CA ALA A 114 9.20 26.22 8.29
C ALA A 114 9.15 24.88 7.54
N THR A 115 9.47 23.77 8.21
CA THR A 115 9.41 22.42 7.64
C THR A 115 8.00 22.09 7.12
N TYR A 116 6.96 22.32 7.92
CA TYR A 116 5.58 22.12 7.47
C TYR A 116 5.15 23.09 6.35
N GLY A 117 5.69 24.31 6.34
CA GLY A 117 5.52 25.25 5.23
C GLY A 117 6.07 24.69 3.91
N TYR A 118 7.27 24.10 3.92
CA TYR A 118 7.82 23.41 2.75
C TYR A 118 7.05 22.14 2.38
N ILE A 119 6.54 21.37 3.34
CA ILE A 119 5.66 20.22 3.05
C ILE A 119 4.41 20.68 2.30
N ALA A 120 3.70 21.69 2.82
CA ALA A 120 2.50 22.24 2.19
C ALA A 120 2.81 22.83 0.81
N GLY A 121 3.89 23.60 0.69
CA GLY A 121 4.36 24.14 -0.57
C GLY A 121 4.66 23.04 -1.59
N SER A 122 5.24 21.93 -1.16
CA SER A 122 5.57 20.80 -2.03
C SER A 122 4.30 20.15 -2.58
N ILE A 123 3.27 19.98 -1.75
CA ILE A 123 1.98 19.41 -2.18
C ILE A 123 1.31 20.29 -3.25
N VAL A 124 1.31 21.61 -3.02
CA VAL A 124 0.73 22.59 -3.96
C VAL A 124 1.51 22.60 -5.27
N LEU A 125 2.84 22.64 -5.22
CA LEU A 125 3.71 22.62 -6.40
C LEU A 125 3.55 21.33 -7.20
N THR A 126 3.49 20.18 -6.52
CA THR A 126 3.28 18.87 -7.16
C THR A 126 1.92 18.81 -7.84
N GLY A 127 0.85 19.28 -7.18
CA GLY A 127 -0.49 19.33 -7.77
C GLY A 127 -0.56 20.26 -8.98
N GLY A 128 0.04 21.45 -8.89
CA GLY A 128 0.16 22.40 -9.99
C GLY A 128 0.95 21.82 -11.16
N SER A 129 2.11 21.22 -10.89
CA SER A 129 2.93 20.56 -11.91
C SER A 129 2.17 19.42 -12.60
N ALA A 130 1.54 18.52 -11.84
CA ALA A 130 0.75 17.43 -12.39
C ALA A 130 -0.36 17.94 -13.32
N TYR A 131 -1.05 19.02 -12.93
CA TYR A 131 -2.07 19.65 -13.76
C TYR A 131 -1.52 20.26 -15.05
N THR A 132 -0.37 20.96 -14.98
CA THR A 132 0.27 21.55 -16.17
C THR A 132 0.76 20.49 -17.16
N VAL A 133 1.36 19.41 -16.65
CA VAL A 133 1.83 18.28 -17.48
C VAL A 133 0.65 17.54 -18.10
N PHE A 134 -0.42 17.32 -17.33
CA PHE A 134 -1.63 16.68 -17.85
C PHE A 134 -2.30 17.48 -18.97
N ARG A 135 -2.26 18.81 -18.92
CA ARG A 135 -2.78 19.67 -20.01
C ARG A 135 -1.85 19.77 -21.22
N THR A 136 -0.59 19.37 -21.10
CA THR A 136 0.41 19.52 -22.16
C THR A 136 0.66 18.17 -22.83
N PRO A 137 0.10 17.90 -24.02
CA PRO A 137 0.14 16.56 -24.64
C PRO A 137 1.57 16.08 -24.92
N ALA A 138 2.50 16.97 -25.24
CA ALA A 138 3.91 16.61 -25.43
C ALA A 138 4.56 16.06 -24.15
N LEU A 139 4.35 16.73 -23.01
CA LEU A 139 4.89 16.31 -21.71
C LEU A 139 4.16 15.07 -21.19
N LEU A 140 2.84 15.02 -21.37
CA LEU A 140 2.04 13.86 -20.98
C LEU A 140 2.45 12.61 -21.75
N ASN A 141 2.66 12.71 -23.07
CA ASN A 141 3.13 11.57 -23.87
C ASN A 141 4.54 11.13 -23.46
N LEU A 142 5.41 12.06 -23.05
CA LEU A 142 6.75 11.72 -22.58
C LEU A 142 6.71 10.91 -21.28
N VAL A 143 5.89 11.32 -20.32
CA VAL A 143 5.76 10.64 -19.02
C VAL A 143 4.91 9.37 -19.11
N ALA A 144 3.83 9.38 -19.90
CA ALA A 144 2.91 8.25 -20.05
C ALA A 144 3.43 7.16 -21.00
N ARG A 145 4.58 7.37 -21.66
CA ARG A 145 5.18 6.36 -22.52
C ARG A 145 5.60 5.17 -21.67
N ASN A 146 5.11 3.97 -22.00
CA ASN A 146 5.32 2.76 -21.21
C ASN A 146 6.58 1.97 -21.62
N GLY A 147 7.69 2.66 -21.91
CA GLY A 147 8.94 2.04 -22.35
C GLY A 147 9.93 1.80 -21.21
N TRP A 148 10.78 0.77 -21.32
CA TRP A 148 11.88 0.56 -20.37
C TRP A 148 12.78 1.79 -20.22
N MET A 149 13.03 2.51 -21.32
CA MET A 149 13.80 3.75 -21.30
C MET A 149 13.10 4.87 -20.53
N SER A 150 11.77 5.04 -20.66
CA SER A 150 11.07 6.08 -19.92
C SER A 150 11.01 5.76 -18.42
N ILE A 151 10.93 4.48 -18.05
CA ILE A 151 11.00 4.06 -16.64
C ILE A 151 12.38 4.40 -16.05
N ILE A 152 13.47 4.05 -16.73
CA ILE A 152 14.83 4.35 -16.25
C ILE A 152 15.05 5.86 -16.17
N VAL A 153 14.61 6.62 -17.18
CA VAL A 153 14.76 8.08 -17.21
C VAL A 153 13.93 8.77 -16.12
N THR A 154 12.68 8.37 -15.91
CA THR A 154 11.82 8.95 -14.85
C THR A 154 12.34 8.59 -13.46
N LEU A 155 12.78 7.35 -13.26
CA LEU A 155 13.39 6.92 -12.00
C LEU A 155 14.71 7.67 -11.73
N GLY A 156 15.55 7.79 -12.75
CA GLY A 156 16.81 8.55 -12.70
C GLY A 156 16.59 10.03 -12.39
N MET A 157 15.58 10.66 -13.00
CA MET A 157 15.21 12.04 -12.69
C MET A 157 14.70 12.20 -11.26
N MET A 158 13.84 11.30 -10.76
CA MET A 158 13.33 11.38 -9.38
C MET A 158 14.45 11.20 -8.35
N ILE A 159 15.30 10.19 -8.52
CA ILE A 159 16.41 9.91 -7.60
C ILE A 159 17.46 11.01 -7.71
N GLY A 160 17.87 11.35 -8.93
CA GLY A 160 18.91 12.36 -9.20
C GLY A 160 18.52 13.73 -8.67
N SER A 161 17.32 14.23 -8.99
CA SER A 161 16.84 15.50 -8.44
C SER A 161 16.73 15.47 -6.90
N GLY A 162 16.31 14.33 -6.33
CA GLY A 162 16.25 14.16 -4.88
C GLY A 162 17.61 14.12 -4.20
N MET A 163 18.66 13.63 -4.88
CA MET A 163 20.05 13.68 -4.39
C MET A 163 20.60 15.10 -4.45
N VAL A 164 20.32 15.83 -5.54
CA VAL A 164 20.76 17.22 -5.71
C VAL A 164 20.18 18.11 -4.62
N VAL A 165 18.86 18.04 -4.35
CA VAL A 165 18.24 18.86 -3.29
C VAL A 165 18.84 18.55 -1.92
N ARG A 166 19.08 17.25 -1.64
CA ARG A 166 19.63 16.80 -0.35
C ARG A 166 21.09 17.18 -0.15
N GLY A 167 21.88 17.17 -1.23
CA GLY A 167 23.31 17.43 -1.19
C GLY A 167 23.69 18.91 -1.14
N MET A 168 22.77 19.83 -1.46
CA MET A 168 23.05 21.26 -1.36
C MET A 168 22.86 21.80 0.06
N ASP A 169 23.74 22.70 0.48
CA ASP A 169 23.64 23.37 1.76
C ASP A 169 22.43 24.31 1.82
N TYR A 170 21.78 24.34 2.99
CA TYR A 170 20.65 25.24 3.21
C TYR A 170 21.14 26.65 3.51
N THR A 171 20.64 27.61 2.74
CA THR A 171 20.82 29.04 3.00
C THR A 171 19.47 29.70 3.26
N PRO A 172 19.33 30.53 4.31
CA PRO A 172 18.10 31.25 4.57
C PRO A 172 17.85 32.28 3.45
N GLY A 173 16.62 32.32 2.93
CA GLY A 173 16.22 33.16 1.79
C GLY A 173 15.84 32.33 0.56
N PHE A 174 15.60 32.99 -0.59
CA PHE A 174 15.39 32.30 -1.85
C PHE A 174 16.75 32.08 -2.53
N GLY A 175 17.16 30.83 -2.66
CA GLY A 175 18.47 30.46 -3.21
C GLY A 175 18.42 29.19 -4.05
N ALA A 176 19.60 28.64 -4.33
CA ALA A 176 19.77 27.45 -5.16
C ALA A 176 18.99 26.24 -4.63
N LYS A 177 18.91 26.10 -3.29
CA LYS A 177 18.21 24.98 -2.66
C LYS A 177 16.70 25.01 -2.88
N GLN A 178 16.10 26.19 -2.77
CA GLN A 178 14.67 26.40 -3.01
C GLN A 178 14.34 26.16 -4.49
N LEU A 179 15.21 26.60 -5.41
CA LEU A 179 15.06 26.31 -6.83
C LEU A 179 15.13 24.81 -7.12
N ALA A 180 16.11 24.09 -6.59
CA ALA A 180 16.17 22.65 -6.80
C ALA A 180 15.00 21.92 -6.13
N TRP A 181 14.52 22.40 -4.98
CA TRP A 181 13.33 21.88 -4.33
C TRP A 181 12.07 22.08 -5.21
N ILE A 182 11.90 23.24 -5.82
CA ILE A 182 10.83 23.51 -6.80
C ILE A 182 10.97 22.57 -8.02
N VAL A 183 12.18 22.39 -8.53
CA VAL A 183 12.44 21.46 -9.65
C VAL A 183 12.12 20.02 -9.26
N HIS A 184 12.55 19.56 -8.09
CA HIS A 184 12.30 18.20 -7.61
C HIS A 184 10.80 17.93 -7.39
N THR A 185 10.09 18.86 -6.75
CA THR A 185 8.63 18.78 -6.56
C THR A 185 7.89 18.84 -7.90
N GLY A 186 8.36 19.68 -8.83
CA GLY A 186 7.89 19.73 -10.21
C GLY A 186 8.03 18.40 -10.95
N ILE A 187 9.21 17.77 -10.88
CA ILE A 187 9.47 16.45 -11.48
C ILE A 187 8.55 15.38 -10.88
N MET A 188 8.38 15.36 -9.55
CA MET A 188 7.46 14.44 -8.88
C MET A 188 6.02 14.64 -9.36
N GLY A 189 5.56 15.89 -9.48
CA GLY A 189 4.25 16.19 -10.05
C GLY A 189 4.09 15.72 -11.49
N ALA A 190 5.13 15.87 -12.31
CA ALA A 190 5.14 15.38 -13.69
C ALA A 190 4.96 13.86 -13.74
N VAL A 191 5.69 13.11 -12.91
CA VAL A 191 5.60 11.64 -12.83
C VAL A 191 4.20 11.17 -12.38
N ILE A 192 3.54 11.94 -11.52
CA ILE A 192 2.19 11.63 -11.03
C ILE A 192 1.10 12.05 -12.04
N ALA A 193 1.42 12.91 -13.02
CA ALA A 193 0.45 13.46 -13.97
C ALA A 193 -0.46 12.42 -14.66
N PRO A 194 0.02 11.21 -15.05
CA PRO A 194 -0.87 10.17 -15.61
C PRO A 194 -1.98 9.71 -14.65
N MET A 195 -1.83 9.87 -13.34
CA MET A 195 -2.92 9.61 -12.37
C MET A 195 -4.11 10.56 -12.58
N CYS A 196 -3.94 11.69 -13.27
CA CYS A 196 -5.04 12.57 -13.63
C CYS A 196 -6.09 11.89 -14.54
N PHE A 197 -5.72 10.81 -15.25
CA PHE A 197 -6.67 10.00 -16.02
C PHE A 197 -7.71 9.27 -15.16
N LEU A 198 -7.47 9.12 -13.85
CA LEU A 198 -8.46 8.54 -12.92
C LEU A 198 -9.70 9.42 -12.74
N GLY A 199 -9.62 10.69 -13.18
CA GLY A 199 -10.72 11.65 -13.12
C GLY A 199 -10.69 12.53 -11.88
N GLY A 200 -11.12 13.79 -12.05
CA GLY A 200 -11.06 14.80 -10.99
C GLY A 200 -11.83 14.42 -9.72
N ALA A 201 -13.02 13.81 -9.86
CA ALA A 201 -13.83 13.41 -8.71
C ALA A 201 -13.20 12.28 -7.87
N ALA A 202 -12.45 11.36 -8.50
CA ALA A 202 -11.75 10.30 -7.78
C ALA A 202 -10.52 10.86 -7.05
N LEU A 203 -9.76 11.74 -7.71
CA LEU A 203 -8.57 12.36 -7.15
C LEU A 203 -8.88 13.33 -6.00
N THR A 204 -9.95 14.12 -6.09
CA THR A 204 -10.35 15.02 -4.99
C THR A 204 -10.75 14.25 -3.75
N ARG A 205 -11.50 13.14 -3.90
CA ARG A 205 -11.84 12.23 -2.80
C ARG A 205 -10.58 11.59 -2.21
N ALA A 206 -9.70 11.09 -3.06
CA ALA A 206 -8.43 10.52 -2.63
C ALA A 206 -7.60 11.53 -1.85
N ALA A 207 -7.51 12.79 -2.31
CA ALA A 207 -6.81 13.86 -1.61
C ALA A 207 -7.40 14.14 -0.23
N TRP A 208 -8.73 14.20 -0.09
CA TRP A 208 -9.39 14.36 1.21
C TRP A 208 -9.14 13.18 2.16
N TYR A 209 -9.18 11.94 1.64
CA TYR A 209 -8.85 10.76 2.45
C TYR A 209 -7.39 10.75 2.87
N THR A 210 -6.47 11.12 1.97
CA THR A 210 -5.05 11.29 2.32
C THR A 210 -4.86 12.36 3.38
N ALA A 211 -5.52 13.52 3.26
CA ALA A 211 -5.45 14.56 4.28
C ALA A 211 -5.92 14.06 5.65
N GLY A 212 -7.01 13.27 5.69
CA GLY A 212 -7.49 12.63 6.91
C GLY A 212 -6.50 11.61 7.49
N VAL A 213 -5.91 10.74 6.65
CA VAL A 213 -4.92 9.75 7.07
C VAL A 213 -3.64 10.42 7.58
N VAL A 214 -3.11 11.38 6.83
CA VAL A 214 -1.91 12.15 7.19
C VAL A 214 -2.14 12.92 8.49
N GLY A 215 -3.25 13.65 8.60
CA GLY A 215 -3.59 14.39 9.81
C GLY A 215 -3.82 13.48 11.02
N GLY A 216 -4.52 12.37 10.84
CA GLY A 216 -4.77 11.39 11.90
C GLY A 216 -3.47 10.74 12.40
N LEU A 217 -2.62 10.27 11.50
CA LEU A 217 -1.32 9.69 11.86
C LEU A 217 -0.39 10.73 12.48
N SER A 218 -0.30 11.95 11.92
CA SER A 218 0.48 13.01 12.56
C SER A 218 -0.03 13.34 13.97
N THR A 219 -1.35 13.27 14.22
CA THR A 219 -1.91 13.44 15.56
C THR A 219 -1.43 12.33 16.51
N VAL A 220 -1.46 11.07 16.07
CA VAL A 220 -0.89 9.94 16.85
C VAL A 220 0.58 10.18 17.18
N ALA A 221 1.38 10.61 16.20
CA ALA A 221 2.82 10.82 16.38
C ALA A 221 3.13 11.95 17.38
N ILE A 222 2.32 13.01 17.40
CA ILE A 222 2.48 14.15 18.31
C ILE A 222 1.93 13.82 19.71
N CYS A 223 0.87 13.01 19.82
CA CYS A 223 0.37 12.57 21.12
C CYS A 223 1.28 11.49 21.75
N ALA A 224 2.04 10.76 20.96
CA ALA A 224 2.98 9.77 21.46
C ALA A 224 4.23 10.42 22.09
N PRO A 225 4.84 9.77 23.09
CA PRO A 225 6.12 10.20 23.66
C PRO A 225 7.22 10.34 22.60
N SER A 226 8.10 11.32 22.80
CA SER A 226 9.24 11.55 21.92
C SER A 226 10.17 10.33 21.93
N GLY A 227 10.49 9.79 20.75
CA GLY A 227 11.36 8.60 20.65
C GLY A 227 10.63 7.27 20.44
N GLU A 228 9.33 7.18 20.69
CA GLU A 228 8.61 5.90 20.68
C GLU A 228 8.57 5.28 19.27
N PHE A 229 8.29 6.08 18.23
CA PHE A 229 8.32 5.61 16.84
C PHE A 229 9.73 5.64 16.24
N LEU A 230 10.70 6.35 16.83
CA LEU A 230 12.06 6.47 16.28
C LEU A 230 12.83 5.15 16.23
N ASN A 231 12.54 4.21 17.14
CA ASN A 231 13.15 2.88 17.13
C ASN A 231 12.60 1.98 16.01
N MET A 232 11.47 2.34 15.41
CA MET A 232 10.82 1.53 14.37
C MET A 232 11.44 1.70 12.98
N ARG A 233 12.47 2.54 12.82
CA ARG A 233 13.11 2.77 11.51
C ARG A 233 13.58 1.48 10.83
N ALA A 234 14.17 0.56 11.58
CA ALA A 234 14.70 -0.70 11.03
C ALA A 234 13.60 -1.62 10.48
N PRO A 235 12.53 -1.96 11.22
CA PRO A 235 11.43 -2.76 10.66
C PRO A 235 10.69 -2.03 9.53
N LEU A 236 10.55 -0.71 9.59
CA LEU A 236 9.99 0.07 8.49
C LEU A 236 10.84 -0.01 7.22
N ALA A 237 12.17 0.06 7.34
CA ALA A 237 13.08 -0.08 6.21
C ALA A 237 13.02 -1.49 5.59
N MET A 238 12.89 -2.54 6.41
CA MET A 238 12.66 -3.90 5.90
C MET A 238 11.33 -4.00 5.14
N GLY A 239 10.26 -3.42 5.69
CA GLY A 239 8.96 -3.34 5.03
C GLY A 239 9.02 -2.59 3.70
N LEU A 240 9.75 -1.46 3.66
CA LEU A 240 9.98 -0.71 2.42
C LEU A 240 10.71 -1.54 1.37
N GLY A 241 11.74 -2.28 1.77
CA GLY A 241 12.46 -3.19 0.90
C GLY A 241 11.54 -4.26 0.29
N ALA A 242 10.64 -4.84 1.09
CA ALA A 242 9.66 -5.81 0.60
C ALA A 242 8.65 -5.19 -0.39
N VAL A 243 8.11 -4.00 -0.07
CA VAL A 243 7.17 -3.27 -0.94
C VAL A 243 7.85 -2.84 -2.25
N PHE A 244 9.11 -2.42 -2.17
CA PHE A 244 9.91 -2.04 -3.33
C PHE A 244 10.19 -3.24 -4.23
N ALA A 245 10.64 -4.37 -3.64
CA ALA A 245 10.86 -5.61 -4.36
C ALA A 245 9.56 -6.13 -5.00
N ALA A 246 8.43 -6.05 -4.30
CA ALA A 246 7.12 -6.41 -4.85
C ALA A 246 6.71 -5.50 -6.03
N SER A 247 7.01 -4.21 -5.94
CA SER A 247 6.74 -3.24 -7.01
C SER A 247 7.58 -3.52 -8.25
N LEU A 248 8.88 -3.82 -8.09
CA LEU A 248 9.75 -4.21 -9.20
C LEU A 248 9.34 -5.56 -9.80
N ALA A 249 9.05 -6.56 -8.96
CA ALA A 249 8.62 -7.87 -9.41
C ALA A 249 7.29 -7.81 -10.19
N SER A 250 6.39 -6.89 -9.82
CA SER A 250 5.13 -6.68 -10.54
C SER A 250 5.31 -6.16 -11.98
N MET A 251 6.47 -5.60 -12.32
CA MET A 251 6.79 -5.20 -13.69
C MET A 251 7.09 -6.39 -14.60
N PHE A 252 7.59 -7.49 -14.04
CA PHE A 252 7.96 -8.70 -14.80
C PHE A 252 6.85 -9.76 -14.80
N VAL A 253 5.87 -9.64 -13.90
CA VAL A 253 4.80 -10.62 -13.74
C VAL A 253 3.47 -10.01 -14.18
N PRO A 254 2.73 -10.64 -15.11
CA PRO A 254 1.41 -10.16 -15.49
C PRO A 254 0.45 -10.07 -14.29
N GLN A 255 -0.16 -8.90 -14.10
CA GLN A 255 -1.16 -8.64 -13.06
C GLN A 255 -2.38 -9.58 -13.10
N ALA A 256 -2.61 -10.25 -14.23
CA ALA A 256 -3.69 -11.24 -14.39
C ALA A 256 -3.42 -12.58 -13.68
N THR A 257 -2.18 -12.83 -13.24
CA THR A 257 -1.80 -14.04 -12.51
C THR A 257 -2.02 -13.88 -11.01
N ALA A 258 -2.23 -14.98 -10.27
CA ALA A 258 -2.38 -14.97 -8.82
C ALA A 258 -1.15 -14.39 -8.12
N LEU A 259 0.06 -14.67 -8.62
CA LEU A 259 1.30 -14.07 -8.13
C LEU A 259 1.35 -12.56 -8.43
N GLY A 260 1.02 -12.14 -9.66
CA GLY A 260 0.97 -10.72 -10.03
C GLY A 260 -0.03 -9.92 -9.20
N ALA A 261 -1.23 -10.47 -8.97
CA ALA A 261 -2.23 -9.86 -8.10
C ALA A 261 -1.79 -9.82 -6.62
N GLY A 262 -1.07 -10.85 -6.16
CA GLY A 262 -0.44 -10.88 -4.85
C GLY A 262 0.59 -9.78 -4.67
N LEU A 263 1.55 -9.67 -5.60
CA LEU A 263 2.58 -8.63 -5.59
C LEU A 263 1.99 -7.22 -5.66
N TYR A 264 0.97 -7.04 -6.48
CA TYR A 264 0.27 -5.77 -6.61
C TYR A 264 -0.50 -5.41 -5.33
N SER A 265 -1.16 -6.39 -4.68
CA SER A 265 -1.81 -6.21 -3.38
C SER A 265 -0.80 -5.86 -2.27
N ILE A 266 0.34 -6.56 -2.22
CA ILE A 266 1.43 -6.26 -1.27
C ILE A 266 1.96 -4.85 -1.51
N SER A 267 2.23 -4.47 -2.76
CA SER A 267 2.64 -3.12 -3.08
C SER A 267 1.58 -2.13 -2.59
N LEU A 268 0.33 -2.23 -3.06
CA LEU A 268 -0.73 -1.28 -2.72
C LEU A 268 -1.05 -1.18 -1.23
N TYR A 269 -1.53 -2.26 -0.62
CA TYR A 269 -2.03 -2.24 0.76
C TYR A 269 -0.87 -2.31 1.77
N GLY A 270 0.12 -3.17 1.52
CA GLY A 270 1.31 -3.26 2.37
C GLY A 270 2.12 -1.97 2.33
N GLY A 271 2.31 -1.39 1.13
CA GLY A 271 2.93 -0.08 0.99
C GLY A 271 2.18 1.01 1.74
N LEU A 272 0.85 1.05 1.67
CA LEU A 272 0.05 2.05 2.40
C LEU A 272 0.29 1.98 3.92
N ILE A 273 0.39 0.76 4.48
CA ILE A 273 0.71 0.55 5.90
C ILE A 273 2.14 1.01 6.20
N VAL A 274 3.11 0.64 5.37
CA VAL A 274 4.53 0.99 5.56
C VAL A 274 4.72 2.51 5.50
N PHE A 275 4.16 3.21 4.50
CA PHE A 275 4.25 4.67 4.40
C PHE A 275 3.47 5.38 5.50
N GLY A 276 2.35 4.82 5.97
CA GLY A 276 1.69 5.32 7.17
C GLY A 276 2.59 5.24 8.40
N GLY A 277 3.33 4.13 8.53
CA GLY A 277 4.37 3.98 9.56
C GLY A 277 5.51 4.98 9.42
N PHE A 278 6.03 5.19 8.20
CA PHE A 278 7.08 6.19 7.95
C PHE A 278 6.60 7.59 8.30
N LEU A 279 5.34 7.92 8.00
CA LEU A 279 4.79 9.21 8.37
C LEU A 279 4.75 9.42 9.89
N LEU A 280 4.46 8.38 10.68
CA LEU A 280 4.57 8.43 12.15
C LEU A 280 6.02 8.66 12.60
N TYR A 281 6.95 7.87 12.06
CA TYR A 281 8.38 7.98 12.36
C TYR A 281 8.93 9.38 12.00
N ASP A 282 8.66 9.84 10.78
CA ASP A 282 9.19 11.08 10.24
C ASP A 282 8.59 12.31 10.93
N THR A 283 7.30 12.26 11.34
CA THR A 283 6.70 13.31 12.16
C THR A 283 7.47 13.48 13.46
N GLN A 284 7.80 12.39 14.16
CA GLN A 284 8.63 12.46 15.38
C GLN A 284 10.09 12.83 15.08
N ALA A 285 10.63 12.40 13.94
CA ALA A 285 11.99 12.73 13.55
C ALA A 285 12.15 14.23 13.25
N ILE A 286 11.14 14.90 12.68
CA ILE A 286 11.14 16.36 12.46
C ILE A 286 11.24 17.09 13.79
N VAL A 287 10.39 16.72 14.76
CA VAL A 287 10.37 17.34 16.09
C VAL A 287 11.71 17.14 16.78
N LYS A 288 12.18 15.89 16.87
CA LYS A 288 13.45 15.58 17.53
C LYS A 288 14.64 16.27 16.85
N ARG A 289 14.66 16.34 15.52
CA ARG A 289 15.72 17.06 14.79
C ARG A 289 15.64 18.57 15.03
N ALA A 290 14.45 19.14 15.15
CA ALA A 290 14.29 20.57 15.44
C ALA A 290 14.78 20.94 16.85
N GLU A 291 14.55 20.05 17.83
CA GLU A 291 15.00 20.20 19.22
C GLU A 291 16.52 20.02 19.38
N VAL A 292 17.07 18.93 18.82
CA VAL A 292 18.48 18.54 19.03
C VAL A 292 19.44 19.39 18.21
N HIS A 293 18.99 20.02 17.12
CA HIS A 293 19.88 20.82 16.27
C HIS A 293 20.37 22.06 17.02
N PRO A 294 21.70 22.27 17.13
CA PRO A 294 22.25 23.38 17.90
C PRO A 294 21.77 24.74 17.37
N MET A 295 21.63 25.73 18.25
CA MET A 295 21.25 27.09 17.85
C MET A 295 22.38 27.78 17.06
N TYR A 296 23.62 27.59 17.50
CA TYR A 296 24.84 28.15 16.89
C TYR A 296 25.71 27.03 16.29
N GLY A 297 25.16 26.31 15.33
CA GLY A 297 25.91 25.31 14.56
C GLY A 297 26.57 25.91 13.31
N LEU A 298 27.67 25.30 12.84
CA LEU A 298 28.31 25.61 11.56
C LEU A 298 27.34 25.53 10.38
N GLN A 299 26.35 24.63 10.45
CA GLN A 299 25.28 24.51 9.46
C GLN A 299 23.92 24.90 10.04
N PRO A 300 23.14 25.76 9.35
CA PRO A 300 21.79 26.11 9.76
C PRO A 300 20.87 24.89 9.68
N TYR A 301 19.80 24.90 10.47
CA TYR A 301 18.76 23.89 10.38
C TYR A 301 18.15 23.91 8.98
N ASP A 302 18.02 22.73 8.39
CA ASP A 302 17.52 22.55 7.04
C ASP A 302 16.08 22.01 7.04
N PRO A 303 15.08 22.91 6.89
CA PRO A 303 13.68 22.52 6.85
C PRO A 303 13.33 21.78 5.57
N ILE A 304 14.03 22.01 4.45
CA ILE A 304 13.74 21.38 3.16
C ILE A 304 14.10 19.89 3.24
N ASN A 305 15.30 19.56 3.72
CA ASN A 305 15.71 18.14 3.82
C ASN A 305 14.83 17.37 4.81
N SER A 306 14.37 18.02 5.88
CA SER A 306 13.44 17.42 6.85
C SER A 306 12.03 17.26 6.27
N ALA A 307 11.60 18.14 5.37
CA ALA A 307 10.29 18.09 4.72
C ALA A 307 10.18 17.01 3.65
N ILE A 308 11.27 16.72 2.92
CA ILE A 308 11.22 15.81 1.75
C ILE A 308 10.74 14.41 2.15
N SER A 309 11.15 13.88 3.30
CA SER A 309 10.79 12.50 3.67
C SER A 309 9.28 12.37 3.94
N VAL A 310 8.71 13.26 4.76
CA VAL A 310 7.26 13.34 4.99
C VAL A 310 6.50 13.61 3.69
N TYR A 311 7.00 14.52 2.85
CA TYR A 311 6.39 14.80 1.55
C TYR A 311 6.31 13.55 0.66
N LEU A 312 7.37 12.73 0.61
CA LEU A 312 7.38 11.49 -0.17
C LEU A 312 6.40 10.46 0.41
N ASP A 313 6.28 10.36 1.73
CA ASP A 313 5.27 9.50 2.36
C ASP A 313 3.85 9.93 1.99
N ILE A 314 3.56 11.24 2.06
CA ILE A 314 2.25 11.80 1.70
C ILE A 314 1.90 11.46 0.24
N ILE A 315 2.84 11.65 -0.68
CA ILE A 315 2.64 11.32 -2.11
C ILE A 315 2.41 9.82 -2.29
N ASN A 316 3.20 8.97 -1.63
CA ASN A 316 3.06 7.52 -1.74
C ASN A 316 1.71 7.04 -1.18
N ILE A 317 1.26 7.60 -0.06
CA ILE A 317 -0.08 7.35 0.51
C ILE A 317 -1.16 7.83 -0.48
N PHE A 318 -1.03 9.03 -1.03
CA PHE A 318 -1.98 9.59 -1.99
C PHE A 318 -2.15 8.72 -3.23
N MET A 319 -1.05 8.35 -3.90
CA MET A 319 -1.11 7.51 -5.10
C MET A 319 -1.81 6.19 -4.82
N ARG A 320 -1.52 5.56 -3.68
CA ARG A 320 -2.13 4.28 -3.29
C ARG A 320 -3.62 4.42 -3.01
N ILE A 321 -4.03 5.45 -2.29
CA ILE A 321 -5.45 5.75 -2.04
C ILE A 321 -6.16 6.04 -3.37
N ALA A 322 -5.56 6.83 -4.27
CA ALA A 322 -6.13 7.14 -5.58
C ALA A 322 -6.36 5.88 -6.42
N ILE A 323 -5.40 4.96 -6.44
CA ILE A 323 -5.51 3.68 -7.15
C ILE A 323 -6.56 2.75 -6.51
N ILE A 324 -6.65 2.72 -5.19
CA ILE A 324 -7.70 1.96 -4.48
C ILE A 324 -9.09 2.52 -4.84
N MET A 325 -9.21 3.85 -4.87
CA MET A 325 -10.44 4.56 -5.24
C MET A 325 -10.84 4.34 -6.70
N SER A 326 -9.87 4.18 -7.61
CA SER A 326 -10.14 3.93 -9.03
C SER A 326 -10.45 2.47 -9.37
N GLY A 327 -10.68 1.62 -8.37
CA GLY A 327 -11.07 0.22 -8.57
C GLY A 327 -9.91 -0.77 -8.63
N GLY A 328 -8.72 -0.40 -8.12
CA GLY A 328 -7.51 -1.24 -8.05
C GLY A 328 -7.61 -2.50 -7.18
N GLY A 329 -8.80 -3.01 -6.87
CA GLY A 329 -9.04 -4.12 -5.94
C GLY A 329 -10.10 -5.13 -6.37
N GLY A 330 -10.42 -5.23 -7.66
CA GLY A 330 -11.22 -6.34 -8.20
C GLY A 330 -12.69 -6.03 -8.56
N ASN A 331 -13.08 -4.77 -8.75
CA ASN A 331 -14.46 -4.43 -9.12
C ASN A 331 -14.58 -3.73 -10.48
N ARG A 332 -14.00 -4.32 -11.53
CA ARG A 332 -14.38 -4.04 -12.94
C ARG A 332 -15.66 -4.78 -13.31
N ARG A 333 -16.72 -4.59 -12.54
CA ARG A 333 -18.08 -4.96 -12.91
C ARG A 333 -19.02 -3.87 -12.44
N LYS A 334 -19.20 -2.87 -13.29
CA LYS A 334 -20.46 -2.19 -13.61
C LYS A 334 -20.25 -1.40 -14.89
#